data_AF-A0A0C7NAX6-F1
#
_entry.id   AF-A0A0C7NAX6-F1
#
_cell.length_a   1.000
_cell.length_b   1.000
_cell.length_c   1.000
_cell.angle_alpha   90.00
_cell.angle_beta   90.00
_cell.angle_gamma   90.00
#
_symmetry.space_group_name_H-M   'P 1'
#
loop_
_entity.id
_entity.type
_entity.pdbx_description
1 polymer ?
#
loop_
_entity_poly.entity_id
_entity_poly.type
_entity_poly.pdbx_seq_one_letter_code
_entity_poly.pdbx_strand_id
1 'polypeptide(L)'
;MGVLHFSFFRPFCLRKEITRKKYSDFVTCRSSSALMFSIYIYKFLGKLMVTIYPGIYLNIGHSAMVQISFAPSLDCPQLSPELFTSYLSWRLHNLVKASYLFVWLFATACFSLAAAIISKEMGNWFSETAKVCVFLSLAALFKSIPFWKTAKLVPELYPQLAKEVAELGPNYSPKDWDLLAQHANEFLFKEGLWHSKLYFYDGEECLHCFRCSVYLPTVRTASEKRNGQLALAAQIYEKSLGNYWNAWEAAENTQVEAPRQYLPKDRYRFSILYDWAYGAKHISYFPLLWMLCSLWSGRKNDSRTVDLSTFGGLVVVFYTICMFWERPSAKEFPLTPIQILKFLKLVAELKPGQSDMEWDGVARKMNAFLNETGGLRIINYFFDGKECRAKFQLIMAKVIPNSGIEKSSFPELIKFASEFKTI
;
A
#
# COMPACT_ATOMS: atom_id res chain seq x y z
N MET A 1 29.87 -49.50 -29.67
CA MET A 1 31.31 -49.55 -30.02
C MET A 1 32.00 -48.38 -29.35
N GLY A 2 33.05 -48.63 -28.57
CA GLY A 2 33.79 -47.59 -27.84
C GLY A 2 33.95 -47.86 -26.35
N VAL A 3 34.36 -49.08 -26.00
CA VAL A 3 34.87 -49.47 -24.68
C VAL A 3 36.29 -48.93 -24.56
N LEU A 4 36.68 -48.36 -23.43
CA LEU A 4 38.07 -48.40 -22.96
C LEU A 4 38.12 -48.40 -21.43
N HIS A 5 38.32 -49.60 -20.90
CA HIS A 5 38.88 -49.89 -19.59
C HIS A 5 40.35 -49.43 -19.54
N PHE A 6 40.81 -48.89 -18.42
CA PHE A 6 42.14 -49.23 -17.91
C PHE A 6 42.18 -49.10 -16.39
N SER A 7 42.61 -50.21 -15.78
CA SER A 7 42.92 -50.40 -14.37
C SER A 7 44.39 -50.81 -14.31
N PHE A 8 45.19 -50.26 -13.39
CA PHE A 8 45.94 -51.03 -12.36
C PHE A 8 47.06 -50.27 -11.60
N PHE A 9 47.18 -50.64 -10.31
CA PHE A 9 48.33 -50.69 -9.38
C PHE A 9 48.96 -49.43 -8.71
N ARG A 10 48.56 -49.22 -7.43
CA ARG A 10 49.31 -49.12 -6.12
C ARG A 10 50.85 -48.95 -6.09
N PRO A 11 51.49 -48.64 -4.92
CA PRO A 11 51.07 -47.87 -3.73
C PRO A 11 52.19 -46.93 -3.21
N PHE A 12 51.86 -45.96 -2.33
CA PHE A 12 52.83 -45.50 -1.32
C PHE A 12 52.12 -45.19 0.00
N CYS A 13 52.52 -45.90 1.03
CA CYS A 13 52.17 -45.66 2.43
C CYS A 13 52.93 -44.43 2.93
N LEU A 14 52.27 -43.57 3.72
CA LEU A 14 52.86 -42.95 4.92
C LEU A 14 51.76 -42.29 5.78
N ARG A 15 51.30 -43.06 6.76
CA ARG A 15 51.15 -42.71 8.18
C ARG A 15 50.98 -41.22 8.55
N LYS A 16 49.77 -40.86 9.01
CA LYS A 16 49.59 -40.16 10.30
C LYS A 16 48.13 -40.22 10.77
N GLU A 17 47.91 -40.99 11.84
CA GLU A 17 46.78 -40.83 12.75
C GLU A 17 46.80 -39.44 13.37
N ILE A 18 45.61 -38.84 13.57
CA ILE A 18 45.19 -38.08 14.76
C ILE A 18 43.68 -37.75 14.60
N THR A 19 42.85 -38.51 15.33
CA THR A 19 41.52 -38.21 15.89
C THR A 19 40.49 -37.38 15.08
N ARG A 20 39.51 -38.07 14.47
CA ARG A 20 38.15 -37.54 14.21
C ARG A 20 37.11 -38.57 14.65
N LYS A 21 36.57 -38.44 15.86
CA LYS A 21 35.45 -39.28 16.34
C LYS A 21 34.40 -38.50 17.14
N LYS A 22 34.12 -37.23 16.78
CA LYS A 22 33.08 -36.42 17.47
C LYS A 22 32.24 -35.49 16.58
N TYR A 23 32.32 -35.59 15.25
CA TYR A 23 31.56 -34.72 14.33
C TYR A 23 30.50 -35.45 13.48
N SER A 24 30.41 -36.77 13.57
CA SER A 24 29.42 -37.58 12.83
C SER A 24 28.05 -37.64 13.50
N ASP A 25 27.99 -37.54 14.84
CA ASP A 25 26.72 -37.77 15.56
C ASP A 25 25.91 -36.48 15.80
N PHE A 26 26.50 -35.31 15.48
CA PHE A 26 25.81 -34.02 15.64
C PHE A 26 25.01 -33.59 14.40
N VAL A 27 25.33 -34.15 13.22
CA VAL A 27 24.66 -33.79 11.96
C VAL A 27 23.43 -34.68 11.70
N THR A 28 23.43 -35.93 12.14
CA THR A 28 22.29 -36.86 12.03
C THR A 28 21.16 -36.57 13.02
N CYS A 29 21.43 -35.91 14.15
CA CYS A 29 20.40 -35.56 15.14
C CYS A 29 19.59 -34.30 14.76
N ARG A 30 20.17 -33.37 13.99
CA ARG A 30 19.47 -32.15 13.51
C ARG A 30 18.54 -32.38 12.31
N SER A 31 18.81 -33.37 11.45
CA SER A 31 17.91 -33.66 10.32
C SER A 31 16.68 -34.47 10.75
N SER A 32 16.82 -35.34 11.76
CA SER A 32 15.72 -36.17 12.28
C SER A 32 14.66 -35.34 13.01
N SER A 33 15.05 -34.32 13.79
CA SER A 33 14.10 -33.44 14.49
C SER A 33 13.31 -32.53 13.55
N ALA A 34 13.93 -32.00 12.49
CA ALA A 34 13.24 -31.23 11.47
C ALA A 34 12.25 -32.07 10.64
N LEU A 35 12.63 -33.32 10.32
CA LEU A 35 11.75 -34.25 9.60
C LEU A 35 10.56 -34.68 10.47
N MET A 36 10.80 -34.97 11.75
CA MET A 36 9.75 -35.30 12.72
C MET A 36 8.80 -34.13 12.96
N PHE A 37 9.32 -32.90 13.02
CA PHE A 37 8.51 -31.68 13.14
C PHE A 37 7.62 -31.45 11.92
N SER A 38 8.16 -31.64 10.71
CA SER A 38 7.39 -31.58 9.46
C SER A 38 6.26 -32.62 9.44
N ILE A 39 6.56 -33.89 9.75
CA ILE A 39 5.57 -34.98 9.78
C ILE A 39 4.48 -34.71 10.83
N TYR A 40 4.84 -34.14 11.98
CA TYR A 40 3.88 -33.80 13.03
C TYR A 40 2.94 -32.67 12.61
N ILE A 41 3.47 -31.61 11.97
CA ILE A 41 2.66 -30.52 11.41
C ILE A 41 1.72 -31.04 10.32
N TYR A 42 2.19 -31.87 9.39
CA TYR A 42 1.34 -32.43 8.34
C TYR A 42 0.22 -33.32 8.89
N LYS A 43 0.50 -34.16 9.90
CA LYS A 43 -0.53 -34.98 10.56
C LYS A 43 -1.52 -34.14 11.36
N PHE A 44 -1.04 -33.09 12.03
CA PHE A 44 -1.90 -32.17 12.78
C PHE A 44 -2.82 -31.37 11.86
N LEU A 45 -2.27 -30.78 10.78
CA LEU A 45 -3.04 -30.05 9.77
C LEU A 45 -4.03 -30.96 9.03
N GLY A 46 -3.65 -32.21 8.74
CA GLY A 46 -4.55 -33.20 8.15
C GLY A 46 -5.73 -33.54 9.06
N LYS A 47 -5.49 -33.77 10.35
CA LYS A 47 -6.58 -33.99 11.33
C LYS A 47 -7.45 -32.75 11.52
N LEU A 48 -6.85 -31.57 11.61
CA LEU A 48 -7.55 -30.29 11.76
C LEU A 48 -8.47 -30.04 10.55
N MET A 49 -7.97 -30.23 9.33
CA MET A 49 -8.75 -30.11 8.09
C MET A 49 -9.91 -31.09 8.08
N VAL A 50 -9.69 -32.39 8.36
CA VAL A 50 -10.75 -33.41 8.38
C VAL A 50 -11.83 -33.14 9.45
N THR A 51 -11.46 -32.52 10.56
CA THR A 51 -12.40 -32.25 11.67
C THR A 51 -13.24 -30.99 11.40
N ILE A 52 -12.70 -30.04 10.62
CA ILE A 52 -13.29 -28.72 10.43
C ILE A 52 -14.00 -28.59 9.08
N TYR A 53 -13.53 -29.29 8.03
CA TYR A 53 -14.12 -29.20 6.68
C TYR A 53 -15.58 -29.65 6.56
N PRO A 54 -16.07 -30.70 7.23
CA PRO A 54 -17.43 -31.18 7.00
C PRO A 54 -18.52 -30.23 7.52
N GLY A 55 -18.20 -29.38 8.51
CA GLY A 55 -19.18 -28.47 9.14
C GLY A 55 -19.25 -27.06 8.53
N ILE A 56 -18.19 -26.62 7.83
CA ILE A 56 -18.05 -25.23 7.37
C ILE A 56 -18.75 -24.98 6.03
N TYR A 57 -18.78 -25.95 5.10
CA TYR A 57 -19.43 -25.75 3.79
C TYR A 57 -20.96 -25.89 3.82
N LEU A 58 -21.51 -26.64 4.78
CA LEU A 58 -22.96 -26.88 4.86
C LEU A 58 -23.71 -25.90 5.78
N ASN A 59 -23.02 -25.20 6.68
CA ASN A 59 -23.68 -24.38 7.70
C ASN A 59 -23.39 -22.87 7.62
N ILE A 60 -22.36 -22.45 6.89
CA ILE A 60 -22.08 -21.02 6.66
C ILE A 60 -22.95 -20.44 5.54
N GLY A 61 -23.58 -21.27 4.72
CA GLY A 61 -24.52 -20.83 3.68
C GLY A 61 -25.89 -20.34 4.19
N HIS A 62 -26.25 -20.57 5.46
CA HIS A 62 -27.65 -20.37 5.88
C HIS A 62 -27.90 -19.70 7.25
N SER A 63 -26.92 -19.55 8.15
CA SER A 63 -27.27 -19.25 9.57
C SER A 63 -26.49 -18.16 10.31
N ALA A 64 -25.77 -17.28 9.61
CA ALA A 64 -25.13 -16.12 10.27
C ALA A 64 -25.11 -14.86 9.41
N MET A 65 -26.27 -14.48 8.87
CA MET A 65 -26.56 -13.09 8.53
C MET A 65 -27.33 -12.48 9.70
N VAL A 66 -26.60 -12.13 10.76
CA VAL A 66 -27.12 -11.14 11.72
C VAL A 66 -27.17 -9.83 10.95
N GLN A 67 -28.36 -9.47 10.47
CA GLN A 67 -28.65 -8.12 9.97
C GLN A 67 -28.44 -7.14 11.13
N ILE A 68 -27.23 -6.61 11.25
CA ILE A 68 -27.02 -5.37 11.99
C ILE A 68 -27.55 -4.26 11.08
N SER A 69 -28.86 -4.03 11.18
CA SER A 69 -29.58 -2.98 10.48
C SER A 69 -29.22 -1.64 11.10
N PHE A 70 -28.19 -0.99 10.56
CA PHE A 70 -28.06 0.47 10.69
C PHE A 70 -28.45 1.10 9.35
N ALA A 71 -29.51 1.91 9.39
CA ALA A 71 -30.02 2.84 8.37
C ALA A 71 -30.98 2.29 7.28
N PRO A 72 -31.95 3.13 6.83
CA PRO A 72 -33.16 2.72 6.11
C PRO A 72 -32.87 2.40 4.64
N SER A 73 -33.81 1.70 4.01
CA SER A 73 -33.87 1.47 2.56
C SER A 73 -33.90 2.80 1.81
N LEU A 74 -32.72 3.27 1.38
CA LEU A 74 -32.58 4.38 0.46
C LEU A 74 -32.46 3.81 -0.95
N ASP A 75 -33.52 4.02 -1.74
CA ASP A 75 -33.64 3.58 -3.15
C ASP A 75 -32.75 4.41 -4.11
N CYS A 76 -31.99 5.39 -3.61
CA CYS A 76 -30.98 6.10 -4.40
C CYS A 76 -29.58 5.52 -4.11
N PRO A 77 -28.77 5.22 -5.14
CA PRO A 77 -27.38 4.83 -4.96
C PRO A 77 -26.60 6.00 -4.36
N GLN A 78 -26.24 5.88 -3.08
CA GLN A 78 -25.44 6.87 -2.35
C GLN A 78 -23.96 6.49 -2.35
N LEU A 79 -23.10 7.51 -2.36
CA LEU A 79 -21.66 7.36 -2.24
C LEU A 79 -21.20 7.15 -0.82
N SER A 80 -20.03 6.55 -0.66
CA SER A 80 -19.49 6.20 0.65
C SER A 80 -19.24 7.43 1.56
N PRO A 81 -18.74 8.58 1.07
CA PRO A 81 -18.64 9.82 1.85
C PRO A 81 -19.94 10.27 2.53
N GLU A 82 -21.11 9.94 1.97
CA GLU A 82 -22.40 10.30 2.58
C GLU A 82 -22.76 9.40 3.76
N LEU A 83 -22.22 8.18 3.77
CA LEU A 83 -22.51 7.14 4.76
C LEU A 83 -21.42 7.01 5.84
N PHE A 84 -20.19 7.43 5.54
CA PHE A 84 -19.04 7.27 6.43
C PHE A 84 -18.35 8.59 6.73
N THR A 85 -18.06 8.82 8.01
CA THR A 85 -17.30 9.99 8.47
C THR A 85 -15.83 9.96 8.07
N SER A 86 -15.31 8.79 7.68
CA SER A 86 -13.92 8.65 7.23
C SER A 86 -13.72 7.50 6.26
N TYR A 87 -12.70 7.66 5.40
CA TYR A 87 -12.21 6.63 4.50
C TYR A 87 -11.83 5.32 5.22
N LEU A 88 -11.27 5.43 6.43
CA LEU A 88 -10.91 4.26 7.24
C LEU A 88 -12.15 3.48 7.69
N SER A 89 -13.19 4.20 8.13
CA SER A 89 -14.47 3.59 8.55
C SER A 89 -15.11 2.83 7.40
N TRP A 90 -15.12 3.42 6.20
CA TRP A 90 -15.59 2.76 4.98
C TRP A 90 -14.79 1.49 4.64
N ARG A 91 -13.45 1.57 4.66
CA ARG A 91 -12.59 0.40 4.42
C ARG A 91 -12.84 -0.72 5.42
N LEU A 92 -12.98 -0.39 6.71
CA LEU A 92 -13.30 -1.37 7.75
C LEU A 92 -14.66 -2.01 7.52
N HIS A 93 -15.67 -1.23 7.16
CA HIS A 93 -16.99 -1.76 6.81
C HIS A 93 -16.92 -2.74 5.64
N ASN A 94 -16.20 -2.40 4.56
CA ASN A 94 -15.99 -3.29 3.43
C ASN A 94 -15.20 -4.55 3.81
N LEU A 95 -14.23 -4.43 4.70
CA LEU A 95 -13.42 -5.55 5.17
C LEU A 95 -14.27 -6.53 5.99
N VAL A 96 -15.12 -6.04 6.89
CA VAL A 96 -16.00 -6.88 7.73
C VAL A 96 -17.00 -7.67 6.87
N LYS A 97 -17.44 -7.11 5.74
CA LYS A 97 -18.34 -7.81 4.80
C LYS A 97 -17.61 -8.79 3.89
N ALA A 98 -16.28 -8.77 3.85
CA ALA A 98 -15.52 -9.68 3.01
C ALA A 98 -15.37 -11.06 3.67
N SER A 99 -15.89 -12.11 3.02
CA SER A 99 -15.81 -13.49 3.53
C SER A 99 -14.38 -13.96 3.77
N TYR A 100 -13.42 -13.50 2.96
CA TYR A 100 -12.00 -13.83 3.13
C TYR A 100 -11.40 -13.29 4.45
N LEU A 101 -11.98 -12.24 5.05
CA LEU A 101 -11.51 -11.73 6.34
C LEU A 101 -11.70 -12.81 7.42
N PHE A 102 -12.85 -13.47 7.44
CA PHE A 102 -13.14 -14.52 8.42
C PHE A 102 -12.22 -15.72 8.24
N VAL A 103 -11.97 -16.13 6.99
CA VAL A 103 -11.00 -17.19 6.67
C VAL A 103 -9.60 -16.81 7.16
N TRP A 104 -9.20 -15.56 6.96
CA TRP A 104 -7.91 -15.04 7.41
C TRP A 104 -7.81 -14.96 8.95
N LEU A 105 -8.83 -14.45 9.63
CA LEU A 105 -8.90 -14.39 11.10
C LEU A 105 -8.86 -15.80 11.70
N PHE A 106 -9.61 -16.73 11.10
CA PHE A 106 -9.62 -18.12 11.51
C PHE A 106 -8.25 -18.79 11.34
N ALA A 107 -7.61 -18.63 10.17
CA ALA A 107 -6.27 -19.15 9.93
C ALA A 107 -5.25 -18.59 10.93
N THR A 108 -5.35 -17.30 11.24
CA THR A 108 -4.50 -16.63 12.23
C THR A 108 -4.73 -17.20 13.63
N ALA A 109 -5.99 -17.37 14.04
CA ALA A 109 -6.34 -17.99 15.32
C ALA A 109 -5.83 -19.42 15.44
N CYS A 110 -5.98 -20.24 14.39
CA CYS A 110 -5.43 -21.60 14.33
C CYS A 110 -3.91 -21.60 14.45
N PHE A 111 -3.22 -20.68 13.77
CA PHE A 111 -1.77 -20.57 13.83
C PHE A 111 -1.29 -20.18 15.24
N SER A 112 -1.91 -19.18 15.85
CA SER A 112 -1.62 -18.76 17.23
C SER A 112 -1.86 -19.89 18.24
N LEU A 113 -2.95 -20.65 18.07
CA LEU A 113 -3.27 -21.79 18.93
C LEU A 113 -2.24 -22.92 18.77
N ALA A 114 -1.88 -23.28 17.54
CA ALA A 114 -0.86 -24.30 17.28
C ALA A 114 0.49 -23.90 17.89
N ALA A 115 0.88 -22.64 17.76
CA ALA A 115 2.10 -22.14 18.37
C ALA A 115 2.06 -22.20 19.90
N ALA A 116 0.94 -21.84 20.52
CA ALA A 116 0.76 -21.94 21.97
C ALA A 116 0.86 -23.39 22.47
N ILE A 117 0.27 -24.35 21.75
CA ILE A 117 0.38 -25.79 22.08
C ILE A 117 1.84 -26.25 21.98
N ILE A 118 2.53 -25.91 20.89
CA ILE A 118 3.93 -26.27 20.69
C ILE A 118 4.82 -25.66 21.79
N SER A 119 4.58 -24.40 22.15
CA SER A 119 5.30 -23.73 23.25
C SER A 119 5.07 -24.41 24.60
N LYS A 120 3.86 -24.93 24.85
CA LYS A 120 3.55 -25.66 26.09
C LYS A 120 4.30 -27.01 26.17
N GLU A 121 4.33 -27.75 25.06
CA GLU A 121 4.96 -29.09 25.01
C GLU A 121 6.50 -29.03 25.02
N MET A 122 7.11 -27.98 24.45
CA MET A 122 8.58 -27.87 24.34
C MET A 122 9.29 -27.28 25.59
N GLY A 123 8.53 -26.94 26.64
CA GLY A 123 9.07 -26.46 27.92
C GLY A 123 9.88 -25.14 27.82
N ASN A 124 10.67 -24.85 28.87
CA ASN A 124 11.39 -23.58 29.03
C ASN A 124 12.50 -23.33 27.99
N TRP A 125 12.88 -24.32 27.19
CA TRP A 125 13.95 -24.19 26.21
C TRP A 125 13.59 -23.32 25.00
N PHE A 126 12.31 -22.97 24.84
CA PHE A 126 11.81 -22.28 23.65
C PHE A 126 11.03 -20.98 23.94
N SER A 127 11.09 -20.43 25.17
CA SER A 127 10.09 -19.43 25.63
C SER A 127 10.16 -18.07 24.95
N GLU A 128 11.36 -17.52 24.65
CA GLU A 128 11.44 -16.16 24.10
C GLU A 128 11.53 -16.14 22.56
N THR A 129 12.28 -17.07 21.99
CA THR A 129 12.41 -17.16 20.53
C THR A 129 11.10 -17.55 19.86
N ALA A 130 10.29 -18.46 20.43
CA ALA A 130 8.96 -18.73 19.87
C ALA A 130 8.00 -17.55 19.99
N LYS A 131 8.01 -16.80 21.11
CA LYS A 131 7.16 -15.60 21.23
C LYS A 131 7.48 -14.60 20.13
N VAL A 132 8.76 -14.37 19.86
CA VAL A 132 9.22 -13.51 18.76
C VAL A 132 8.80 -14.08 17.40
N CYS A 133 8.96 -15.39 17.15
CA CYS A 133 8.53 -16.01 15.90
C CYS A 133 7.02 -15.95 15.68
N VAL A 134 6.21 -16.16 16.72
CA VAL A 134 4.74 -16.02 16.67
C VAL A 134 4.36 -14.59 16.37
N PHE A 135 5.00 -13.62 17.02
CA PHE A 135 4.75 -12.21 16.77
C PHE A 135 5.17 -11.79 15.35
N LEU A 136 6.34 -12.20 14.88
CA LEU A 136 6.78 -11.93 13.51
C LEU A 136 5.86 -12.57 12.48
N SER A 137 5.36 -13.78 12.78
CA SER A 137 4.36 -14.46 11.94
C SER A 137 3.04 -13.68 11.95
N LEU A 138 2.58 -13.20 13.11
CA LEU A 138 1.38 -12.38 13.23
C LEU A 138 1.54 -11.05 12.48
N ALA A 139 2.68 -10.37 12.61
CA ALA A 139 3.00 -9.15 11.88
C ALA A 139 3.10 -9.38 10.36
N ALA A 140 3.68 -10.50 9.93
CA ALA A 140 3.70 -10.91 8.52
C ALA A 140 2.29 -11.23 8.00
N LEU A 141 1.42 -11.82 8.83
CA LEU A 141 0.01 -12.03 8.53
C LEU A 141 -0.74 -10.68 8.44
N PHE A 142 -0.45 -9.71 9.32
CA PHE A 142 -1.02 -8.36 9.23
C PHE A 142 -0.61 -7.66 7.92
N LYS A 143 0.63 -7.87 7.45
CA LYS A 143 1.07 -7.43 6.11
C LYS A 143 0.39 -8.20 4.97
N SER A 144 -0.04 -9.44 5.20
CA SER A 144 -0.74 -10.26 4.21
C SER A 144 -2.24 -9.95 4.12
N ILE A 145 -2.80 -9.17 5.06
CA ILE A 145 -4.17 -8.70 4.95
C ILE A 145 -4.30 -7.97 3.61
N PRO A 146 -5.25 -8.37 2.75
CA PRO A 146 -5.51 -7.69 1.49
C PRO A 146 -5.95 -6.23 1.67
N PHE A 147 -6.07 -5.73 2.92
CA PHE A 147 -6.31 -4.34 3.30
C PHE A 147 -5.44 -3.32 2.54
N TRP A 148 -4.22 -3.73 2.15
CA TRP A 148 -3.26 -2.88 1.43
C TRP A 148 -3.18 -3.14 -0.07
N LYS A 149 -3.68 -4.28 -0.54
CA LYS A 149 -3.77 -4.53 -1.97
C LYS A 149 -5.08 -3.90 -2.40
N THR A 150 -4.99 -2.83 -3.20
CA THR A 150 -6.13 -2.28 -3.94
C THR A 150 -6.98 -3.43 -4.43
N ALA A 151 -8.28 -3.37 -4.11
CA ALA A 151 -9.26 -4.39 -4.44
C ALA A 151 -8.92 -4.96 -5.80
N LYS A 152 -8.69 -6.28 -5.86
CA LYS A 152 -8.31 -6.96 -7.10
C LYS A 152 -9.37 -6.56 -8.12
N LEU A 153 -8.96 -5.72 -9.07
CA LEU A 153 -9.91 -5.09 -9.95
C LEU A 153 -10.67 -6.16 -10.71
N VAL A 154 -11.98 -5.97 -10.79
CA VAL A 154 -12.93 -6.84 -11.50
C VAL A 154 -12.79 -6.53 -12.99
N PRO A 155 -12.21 -7.41 -13.82
CA PRO A 155 -11.99 -7.13 -15.24
C PRO A 155 -13.27 -6.80 -16.01
N GLU A 156 -14.40 -7.34 -15.55
CA GLU A 156 -15.74 -7.11 -16.08
C GLU A 156 -16.20 -5.66 -15.91
N LEU A 157 -15.62 -4.91 -14.97
CA LEU A 157 -15.92 -3.49 -14.76
C LEU A 157 -15.36 -2.58 -15.87
N TYR A 158 -14.26 -2.97 -16.51
CA TYR A 158 -13.53 -2.11 -17.43
C TYR A 158 -14.35 -1.69 -18.67
N PRO A 159 -15.00 -2.62 -19.40
CA PRO A 159 -15.82 -2.23 -20.55
C PRO A 159 -17.02 -1.36 -20.12
N GLN A 160 -17.60 -1.62 -18.94
CA GLN A 160 -18.71 -0.84 -18.41
C GLN A 160 -18.29 0.60 -18.07
N LEU A 161 -17.18 0.77 -17.34
CA LEU A 161 -16.62 2.09 -17.06
C LEU A 161 -16.27 2.85 -18.34
N ALA A 162 -15.67 2.18 -19.32
CA ALA A 162 -15.36 2.79 -20.61
C ALA A 162 -16.62 3.24 -21.36
N LYS A 163 -17.68 2.44 -21.31
CA LYS A 163 -18.98 2.80 -21.87
C LYS A 163 -19.54 4.06 -21.23
N GLU A 164 -19.59 4.11 -19.90
CA GLU A 164 -20.15 5.25 -19.19
C GLU A 164 -19.33 6.52 -19.36
N VAL A 165 -17.99 6.42 -19.37
CA VAL A 165 -17.13 7.57 -19.69
C VAL A 165 -17.40 8.06 -21.11
N ALA A 166 -17.61 7.15 -22.06
CA ALA A 166 -17.92 7.51 -23.44
C ALA A 166 -19.29 8.20 -23.60
N GLU A 167 -20.28 7.80 -22.80
CA GLU A 167 -21.64 8.34 -22.85
C GLU A 167 -21.78 9.66 -22.06
N LEU A 168 -21.24 9.71 -20.85
CA LEU A 168 -21.39 10.86 -19.95
C LEU A 168 -20.37 11.97 -20.20
N GLY A 169 -19.20 11.63 -20.74
CA GLY A 169 -18.14 12.60 -21.01
C GLY A 169 -17.68 13.40 -19.79
N PRO A 170 -17.36 12.77 -18.64
CA PRO A 170 -17.07 13.49 -17.40
C PRO A 170 -15.84 14.39 -17.54
N ASN A 171 -15.84 15.55 -16.87
CA ASN A 171 -14.62 16.34 -16.77
C ASN A 171 -13.64 15.71 -15.80
N TYR A 172 -12.42 16.26 -15.73
CA TYR A 172 -11.41 15.83 -14.78
C TYR A 172 -11.65 16.45 -13.38
N SER A 173 -12.87 16.30 -12.87
CA SER A 173 -13.31 16.74 -11.55
C SER A 173 -13.80 15.53 -10.78
N PRO A 174 -13.30 15.24 -9.56
CA PRO A 174 -13.78 14.10 -8.77
C PRO A 174 -15.31 14.04 -8.64
N LYS A 175 -15.97 15.20 -8.58
CA LYS A 175 -17.44 15.30 -8.53
C LYS A 175 -18.16 14.79 -9.77
N ASP A 176 -17.55 14.92 -10.95
CA ASP A 176 -18.13 14.39 -12.18
C ASP A 176 -17.98 12.86 -12.23
N TRP A 177 -17.00 12.32 -11.50
CA TRP A 177 -16.73 10.89 -11.39
C TRP A 177 -17.49 10.21 -10.25
N ASP A 178 -18.07 10.97 -9.34
CA ASP A 178 -18.95 10.47 -8.27
C ASP A 178 -20.13 9.68 -8.85
N LEU A 179 -20.76 10.19 -9.92
CA LEU A 179 -21.86 9.50 -10.59
C LEU A 179 -21.40 8.16 -11.21
N LEU A 180 -20.24 8.15 -11.88
CA LEU A 180 -19.66 6.92 -12.44
C LEU A 180 -19.31 5.92 -11.34
N ALA A 181 -18.81 6.39 -10.20
CA ALA A 181 -18.52 5.56 -9.05
C ALA A 181 -19.80 4.90 -8.49
N GLN A 182 -20.93 5.64 -8.45
CA GLN A 182 -22.22 5.10 -8.03
C GLN A 182 -22.71 4.00 -8.97
N HIS A 183 -22.73 4.25 -10.28
CA HIS A 183 -23.16 3.26 -11.27
C HIS A 183 -22.26 2.02 -11.26
N ALA A 184 -20.94 2.20 -11.16
CA ALA A 184 -20.00 1.09 -11.03
C ALA A 184 -20.23 0.27 -9.76
N ASN A 185 -20.48 0.91 -8.63
CA ASN A 185 -20.81 0.25 -7.37
C ASN A 185 -22.10 -0.57 -7.49
N GLU A 186 -23.12 0.00 -8.13
CA GLU A 186 -24.40 -0.67 -8.35
C GLU A 186 -24.25 -1.87 -9.29
N PHE A 187 -23.52 -1.71 -10.39
CA PHE A 187 -23.21 -2.77 -11.34
C PHE A 187 -22.50 -3.95 -10.65
N LEU A 188 -21.42 -3.68 -9.93
CA LEU A 188 -20.64 -4.71 -9.24
C LEU A 188 -21.46 -5.48 -8.20
N PHE A 189 -22.35 -4.79 -7.49
CA PHE A 189 -23.22 -5.42 -6.51
C PHE A 189 -24.32 -6.27 -7.17
N LYS A 190 -24.97 -5.74 -8.22
CA LYS A 190 -26.03 -6.45 -8.96
C LYS A 190 -25.50 -7.73 -9.62
N GLU A 191 -24.31 -7.68 -10.19
CA GLU A 191 -23.67 -8.83 -10.84
C GLU A 191 -23.02 -9.80 -9.83
N GLY A 192 -23.05 -9.51 -8.53
CA GLY A 192 -22.42 -10.34 -7.50
C GLY A 192 -20.89 -10.38 -7.59
N LEU A 193 -20.28 -9.42 -8.31
CA LEU A 193 -18.83 -9.30 -8.50
C LEU A 193 -18.15 -8.65 -7.29
N TRP A 194 -18.93 -8.00 -6.43
CA TRP A 194 -18.45 -7.45 -5.17
C TRP A 194 -19.43 -7.72 -4.02
N HIS A 195 -18.90 -7.90 -2.82
CA HIS A 195 -19.65 -8.27 -1.62
C HIS A 195 -20.39 -7.09 -0.95
N SER A 196 -20.27 -5.87 -1.47
CA SER A 196 -20.96 -4.69 -0.95
C SER A 196 -21.42 -3.74 -2.05
N LYS A 197 -22.36 -2.84 -1.73
CA LYS A 197 -22.79 -1.73 -2.62
C LYS A 197 -21.81 -0.56 -2.68
N LEU A 198 -20.61 -0.70 -2.11
CA LEU A 198 -19.71 0.41 -1.80
C LEU A 198 -18.29 0.06 -2.23
N TYR A 199 -18.08 -0.29 -3.50
CA TYR A 199 -16.78 -0.69 -4.03
C TYR A 199 -15.79 0.48 -4.11
N PHE A 200 -16.22 1.60 -4.67
CA PHE A 200 -15.54 2.89 -4.64
C PHE A 200 -16.02 3.73 -3.47
N TYR A 201 -15.06 4.37 -2.82
CA TYR A 201 -15.35 5.40 -1.82
C TYR A 201 -15.95 6.62 -2.50
N ASP A 202 -15.21 7.23 -3.43
CA ASP A 202 -15.54 8.47 -4.12
C ASP A 202 -15.17 8.42 -5.62
N GLY A 203 -15.48 9.49 -6.35
CA GLY A 203 -15.10 9.68 -7.74
C GLY A 203 -13.59 9.75 -7.96
N GLU A 204 -12.78 10.13 -6.96
CA GLU A 204 -11.31 10.12 -7.08
C GLU A 204 -10.79 8.68 -7.19
N GLU A 205 -11.30 7.75 -6.38
CA GLU A 205 -10.97 6.32 -6.53
C GLU A 205 -11.43 5.76 -7.87
N CYS A 206 -12.63 6.13 -8.33
CA CYS A 206 -13.15 5.69 -9.62
C CYS A 206 -12.29 6.20 -10.79
N LEU A 207 -11.90 7.48 -10.77
CA LEU A 207 -10.99 8.08 -11.73
C LEU A 207 -9.62 7.41 -11.73
N HIS A 208 -9.05 7.16 -10.55
CA HIS A 208 -7.79 6.46 -10.41
C HIS A 208 -7.86 5.03 -10.98
N CYS A 209 -8.94 4.33 -10.68
CA CYS A 209 -9.23 3.00 -11.19
C CYS A 209 -9.33 2.98 -12.72
N PHE A 210 -10.13 3.88 -13.30
CA PHE A 210 -10.25 4.05 -14.74
C PHE A 210 -8.88 4.29 -15.38
N ARG A 211 -8.08 5.19 -14.81
CA ARG A 211 -6.74 5.48 -15.32
C ARG A 211 -5.85 4.23 -15.37
N CYS A 212 -5.79 3.50 -14.25
CA CYS A 212 -4.89 2.36 -14.10
C CYS A 212 -5.31 1.15 -14.95
N SER A 213 -6.62 0.97 -15.16
CA SER A 213 -7.17 -0.29 -15.66
C SER A 213 -7.84 -0.18 -17.03
N VAL A 214 -8.24 1.02 -17.44
CA VAL A 214 -8.80 1.29 -18.77
C VAL A 214 -7.80 2.11 -19.60
N TYR A 215 -7.44 3.30 -19.13
CA TYR A 215 -6.63 4.24 -19.92
C TYR A 215 -5.21 3.73 -20.20
N LEU A 216 -4.43 3.44 -19.14
CA LEU A 216 -3.03 3.04 -19.30
C LEU A 216 -2.86 1.76 -20.14
N PRO A 217 -3.65 0.69 -19.93
CA PRO A 217 -3.59 -0.48 -20.81
C PRO A 217 -3.90 -0.12 -22.26
N THR A 218 -4.98 0.63 -22.50
CA THR A 218 -5.41 1.04 -23.86
C THR A 218 -4.32 1.80 -24.62
N VAL A 219 -3.65 2.75 -23.97
CA VAL A 219 -2.56 3.53 -24.59
C VAL A 219 -1.29 2.69 -24.79
N ARG A 220 -1.00 1.73 -23.89
CA ARG A 220 0.22 0.93 -23.92
C ARG A 220 0.18 -0.27 -24.88
N THR A 221 -0.99 -0.80 -25.18
CA THR A 221 -1.19 -2.02 -25.99
C THR A 221 -1.79 -1.69 -27.35
N ALA A 222 -1.34 -0.61 -28.00
CA ALA A 222 -1.85 -0.08 -29.27
C ALA A 222 -1.68 -1.03 -30.49
N SER A 223 -2.13 -2.29 -30.41
CA SER A 223 -2.19 -3.28 -31.50
C SER A 223 -3.63 -3.55 -31.91
N GLU A 224 -3.96 -3.12 -33.13
CA GLU A 224 -4.93 -3.61 -34.14
C GLU A 224 -6.39 -3.99 -33.76
N LYS A 225 -6.72 -4.45 -32.55
CA LYS A 225 -8.11 -4.69 -32.12
C LYS A 225 -8.58 -3.60 -31.17
N ARG A 226 -8.68 -2.36 -31.68
CA ARG A 226 -9.31 -1.27 -30.92
C ARG A 226 -10.79 -1.62 -30.71
N ASN A 227 -11.16 -2.02 -29.49
CA ASN A 227 -12.53 -1.84 -29.06
C ASN A 227 -12.79 -0.33 -29.11
N GLY A 228 -13.60 0.12 -30.07
CA GLY A 228 -13.80 1.55 -30.36
C GLY A 228 -14.21 2.34 -29.13
N GLN A 229 -14.92 1.69 -28.19
CA GLN A 229 -15.38 2.29 -26.95
C GLN A 229 -14.26 2.58 -25.95
N LEU A 230 -13.28 1.68 -25.79
CA LEU A 230 -12.12 1.91 -24.91
C LEU A 230 -11.26 3.07 -25.42
N ALA A 231 -11.07 3.14 -26.74
CA ALA A 231 -10.32 4.23 -27.36
C ALA A 231 -11.05 5.57 -27.24
N LEU A 232 -12.37 5.59 -27.43
CA LEU A 232 -13.19 6.79 -27.26
C LEU A 232 -13.14 7.29 -25.81
N ALA A 233 -13.31 6.40 -24.83
CA ALA A 233 -13.22 6.75 -23.41
C ALA A 233 -11.84 7.31 -23.03
N ALA A 234 -10.77 6.73 -23.55
CA ALA A 234 -9.40 7.24 -23.35
C ALA A 234 -9.22 8.65 -23.95
N GLN A 235 -9.76 8.91 -25.14
CA GLN A 235 -9.72 10.24 -25.76
C GLN A 235 -10.50 11.29 -24.96
N ILE A 236 -11.68 10.92 -24.43
CA ILE A 236 -12.49 11.79 -23.57
C ILE A 236 -11.72 12.14 -22.30
N TYR A 237 -11.08 11.16 -21.67
CA TYR A 237 -10.20 11.38 -20.52
C TYR A 237 -9.03 12.33 -20.83
N GLU A 238 -8.36 12.18 -21.98
CA GLU A 238 -7.28 13.09 -22.38
C GLU A 238 -7.77 14.50 -22.74
N LYS A 239 -8.99 14.60 -23.28
CA LYS A 239 -9.66 15.86 -23.57
C LYS A 239 -10.04 16.58 -22.28
N SER A 240 -10.55 15.86 -21.28
CA SER A 240 -10.93 16.46 -20.00
C SER A 240 -9.72 17.02 -19.24
N LEU A 241 -8.53 16.42 -19.36
CA LEU A 241 -7.27 17.02 -18.90
C LEU A 241 -6.92 18.31 -19.64
N GLY A 242 -7.13 18.36 -20.95
CA GLY A 242 -6.96 19.58 -21.75
C GLY A 242 -7.91 20.69 -21.32
N ASN A 243 -9.18 20.35 -21.11
CA ASN A 243 -10.18 21.28 -20.58
C ASN A 243 -9.77 21.81 -19.20
N TYR A 244 -9.28 20.94 -18.32
CA TYR A 244 -8.79 21.32 -16.99
C TYR A 244 -7.61 22.31 -17.08
N TRP A 245 -6.63 22.03 -17.94
CA TRP A 245 -5.49 22.92 -18.18
C TRP A 245 -5.92 24.31 -18.63
N ASN A 246 -6.82 24.38 -19.61
CA ASN A 246 -7.31 25.62 -20.20
C ASN A 246 -8.22 26.41 -19.23
N ALA A 247 -9.10 25.73 -18.50
CA ALA A 247 -10.00 26.37 -17.53
C ALA A 247 -9.22 27.09 -16.42
N TRP A 248 -8.05 26.57 -16.07
CA TRP A 248 -7.19 27.19 -15.08
C TRP A 248 -6.63 28.55 -15.55
N GLU A 249 -6.30 28.70 -16.83
CA GLU A 249 -5.84 30.00 -17.37
C GLU A 249 -6.92 31.09 -17.22
N ALA A 250 -8.19 30.70 -17.28
CA ALA A 250 -9.31 31.63 -17.08
C ALA A 250 -9.51 32.03 -15.60
N ALA A 251 -9.28 31.11 -14.66
CA ALA A 251 -9.52 31.34 -13.22
C ALA A 251 -8.40 32.13 -12.51
N GLU A 252 -7.16 32.05 -13.00
CA GLU A 252 -6.01 32.71 -12.38
C GLU A 252 -6.02 34.24 -12.52
N ASN A 253 -6.74 34.77 -13.53
CA ASN A 253 -6.97 36.21 -13.68
C ASN A 253 -7.83 36.83 -12.56
N THR A 254 -8.32 36.02 -11.61
CA THR A 254 -9.20 36.46 -10.53
C THR A 254 -8.66 36.17 -9.12
N GLN A 255 -7.48 35.55 -8.96
CA GLN A 255 -7.00 35.14 -7.65
C GLN A 255 -6.30 36.26 -6.85
N VAL A 256 -6.86 36.52 -5.67
CA VAL A 256 -6.27 37.29 -4.56
C VAL A 256 -5.06 36.53 -4.02
N GLU A 257 -3.95 37.24 -3.75
CA GLU A 257 -2.72 36.67 -3.18
C GLU A 257 -3.01 35.73 -2.02
N ALA A 258 -2.65 34.45 -2.19
CA ALA A 258 -2.72 33.46 -1.13
C ALA A 258 -1.87 33.93 0.08
N PRO A 259 -2.31 33.67 1.32
CA PRO A 259 -1.55 34.04 2.51
C PRO A 259 -0.14 33.47 2.43
N ARG A 260 0.86 34.23 2.91
CA ARG A 260 2.28 33.83 2.92
C ARG A 260 2.43 32.49 3.66
N GLN A 261 2.45 31.40 2.91
CA GLN A 261 2.81 30.09 3.46
C GLN A 261 4.32 30.01 3.58
N TYR A 262 4.79 29.67 4.78
CA TYR A 262 6.20 29.40 5.06
C TYR A 262 6.56 27.98 4.62
N LEU A 263 7.76 27.81 4.09
CA LEU A 263 8.31 26.48 3.87
C LEU A 263 8.77 25.88 5.20
N PRO A 264 8.80 24.55 5.33
CA PRO A 264 9.41 23.90 6.48
C PRO A 264 10.83 24.39 6.77
N LYS A 265 11.64 24.68 5.75
CA LYS A 265 13.00 25.21 5.95
C LYS A 265 13.06 26.55 6.68
N ASP A 266 12.00 27.36 6.60
CA ASP A 266 11.95 28.67 7.24
C ASP A 266 11.82 28.54 8.76
N ARG A 267 11.29 27.39 9.22
CA ARG A 267 11.12 27.05 10.64
C ARG A 267 12.19 26.08 11.14
N TYR A 268 12.63 25.16 10.30
CA TYR A 268 13.57 24.10 10.66
C TYR A 268 14.84 24.23 9.85
N ARG A 269 15.99 24.29 10.52
CA ARG A 269 17.30 24.41 9.86
C ARG A 269 17.65 23.18 9.00
N PHE A 270 17.11 22.00 9.33
CA PHE A 270 17.44 20.74 8.67
C PHE A 270 16.16 19.93 8.38
N SER A 271 16.10 19.28 7.21
CA SER A 271 14.97 18.39 6.83
C SER A 271 14.75 17.30 7.88
N ILE A 272 15.82 16.70 8.41
CA ILE A 272 15.73 15.63 9.42
C ILE A 272 15.02 16.11 10.69
N LEU A 273 15.28 17.35 11.14
CA LEU A 273 14.58 17.91 12.30
C LEU A 273 13.10 18.13 12.02
N TYR A 274 12.77 18.57 10.80
CA TYR A 274 11.39 18.68 10.38
C TYR A 274 10.70 17.31 10.29
N ASP A 275 11.38 16.30 9.74
CA ASP A 275 10.91 14.91 9.68
C ASP A 275 10.65 14.35 11.09
N TRP A 276 11.55 14.64 12.02
CA TRP A 276 11.38 14.26 13.42
C TRP A 276 10.22 14.98 14.09
N ALA A 277 10.10 16.31 13.92
CA ALA A 277 9.00 17.09 14.49
C ALA A 277 7.64 16.64 13.93
N TYR A 278 7.58 16.31 12.64
CA TYR A 278 6.40 15.78 11.99
C TYR A 278 6.02 14.39 12.54
N GLY A 279 6.98 13.45 12.58
CA GLY A 279 6.76 12.11 13.14
C GLY A 279 6.40 12.15 14.63
N ALA A 280 7.03 13.02 15.41
CA ALA A 280 6.75 13.21 16.82
C ALA A 280 5.31 13.65 17.07
N LYS A 281 4.71 14.48 16.20
CA LYS A 281 3.29 14.88 16.34
C LYS A 281 2.34 13.67 16.28
N HIS A 282 2.67 12.65 15.51
CA HIS A 282 1.89 11.42 15.40
C HIS A 282 2.20 10.39 16.50
N ILE A 283 3.38 10.49 17.14
CA ILE A 283 3.90 9.49 18.08
C ILE A 283 3.92 10.01 19.53
N SER A 284 3.63 11.28 19.79
CA SER A 284 3.92 11.95 21.07
C SER A 284 3.36 11.25 22.32
N TYR A 285 2.31 10.46 22.20
CA TYR A 285 1.70 9.75 23.34
C TYR A 285 2.26 8.33 23.55
N PHE A 286 2.85 7.69 22.53
CA PHE A 286 3.28 6.29 22.58
C PHE A 286 4.49 6.05 23.51
N PRO A 287 5.58 6.84 23.44
CA PRO A 287 6.72 6.68 24.35
C PRO A 287 6.34 6.97 25.81
N LEU A 288 5.45 7.94 26.04
CA LEU A 288 4.98 8.29 27.38
C LEU A 288 4.08 7.19 27.96
N LEU A 289 3.17 6.64 27.15
CA LEU A 289 2.37 5.47 27.53
C LEU A 289 3.25 4.25 27.81
N TRP A 290 4.27 4.01 26.99
CA TRP A 290 5.24 2.94 27.22
C TRP A 290 6.03 3.14 28.51
N MET A 291 6.56 4.34 28.77
CA MET A 291 7.26 4.65 30.01
C MET A 291 6.37 4.42 31.23
N LEU A 292 5.10 4.85 31.18
CA LEU A 292 4.15 4.61 32.27
C LEU A 292 3.87 3.11 32.48
N CYS A 293 3.72 2.33 31.39
CA CYS A 293 3.56 0.87 31.46
C CYS A 293 4.80 0.18 32.04
N SER A 294 6.01 0.63 31.69
CA SER A 294 7.28 0.11 32.21
C SER A 294 7.48 0.44 33.69
N LEU A 295 7.16 1.67 34.11
CA LEU A 295 7.21 2.09 35.51
C LEU A 295 6.19 1.34 36.37
N TRP A 296 5.00 1.06 35.85
CA TRP A 296 4.03 0.20 36.54
C TRP A 296 4.59 -1.21 36.68
N SER A 297 5.11 -1.78 35.59
CA SER A 297 5.65 -3.14 35.56
C SER A 297 6.80 -3.33 36.56
N GLY A 298 7.71 -2.37 36.66
CA GLY A 298 8.83 -2.40 37.61
C GLY A 298 8.40 -2.47 39.09
N ARG A 299 7.20 -1.98 39.44
CA ARG A 299 6.70 -2.07 40.82
C ARG A 299 6.18 -3.44 41.22
N LYS A 300 5.75 -4.26 40.26
CA LYS A 300 5.14 -5.57 40.56
C LYS A 300 6.17 -6.70 40.77
N ASN A 301 7.46 -6.44 40.52
CA ASN A 301 8.56 -7.41 40.64
C ASN A 301 8.25 -8.81 40.08
N ASP A 302 7.38 -8.86 39.06
CA ASP A 302 6.97 -10.06 38.36
C ASP A 302 7.74 -10.09 37.04
N SER A 303 8.56 -11.13 36.84
CA SER A 303 9.39 -11.27 35.64
C SER A 303 8.57 -11.18 34.36
N ARG A 304 7.31 -11.64 34.38
CA ARG A 304 6.40 -11.55 33.24
C ARG A 304 6.05 -10.11 32.85
N THR A 305 5.96 -9.21 33.84
CA THR A 305 5.67 -7.79 33.59
C THR A 305 6.87 -7.06 33.00
N VAL A 306 8.09 -7.42 33.42
CA VAL A 306 9.34 -6.86 32.87
C VAL A 306 9.50 -7.26 31.40
N ASP A 307 9.25 -8.53 31.06
CA ASP A 307 9.32 -9.03 29.69
C ASP A 307 8.30 -8.33 28.78
N LEU A 308 7.05 -8.18 29.24
CA LEU A 308 5.99 -7.51 28.49
C LEU A 308 6.30 -6.03 28.26
N SER A 309 6.87 -5.34 29.25
CA SER A 309 7.28 -3.93 29.12
C SER A 309 8.44 -3.74 28.15
N THR A 310 9.44 -4.63 28.20
CA THR A 310 10.58 -4.64 27.28
C THR A 310 10.12 -4.89 25.85
N PHE A 311 9.21 -5.87 25.68
CA PHE A 311 8.59 -6.18 24.40
C PHE A 311 7.78 -5.01 23.84
N GLY A 312 6.95 -4.37 24.68
CA GLY A 312 6.22 -3.15 24.30
C GLY A 312 7.16 -2.03 23.83
N GLY A 313 8.33 -1.91 24.45
CA GLY A 313 9.35 -0.93 24.07
C GLY A 313 9.94 -1.21 22.70
N LEU A 314 10.28 -2.47 22.43
CA LEU A 314 10.77 -2.90 21.12
C LEU A 314 9.71 -2.67 20.03
N VAL A 315 8.43 -2.90 20.30
CA VAL A 315 7.34 -2.61 19.36
C VAL A 315 7.22 -1.11 19.11
N VAL A 316 7.31 -0.27 20.14
CA VAL A 316 7.28 1.19 19.98
C VAL A 316 8.49 1.69 19.18
N VAL A 317 9.69 1.18 19.46
CA VAL A 317 10.91 1.52 18.71
C VAL A 317 10.82 1.03 17.27
N PHE A 318 10.32 -0.18 17.04
CA PHE A 318 10.11 -0.69 15.69
C PHE A 318 9.07 0.13 14.94
N TYR A 319 7.96 0.47 15.59
CA TYR A 319 6.92 1.32 15.01
C TYR A 319 7.43 2.72 14.71
N THR A 320 8.22 3.34 15.59
CA THR A 320 8.84 4.65 15.32
C THR A 320 9.78 4.55 14.13
N ILE A 321 10.65 3.53 14.07
CA ILE A 321 11.52 3.25 12.92
C ILE A 321 10.67 3.08 11.66
N CYS A 322 9.62 2.25 11.65
CA CYS A 322 8.75 2.10 10.50
C CYS A 322 8.12 3.43 10.05
N MET A 323 7.62 4.26 10.98
CA MET A 323 7.05 5.57 10.65
C MET A 323 8.10 6.55 10.09
N PHE A 324 9.33 6.51 10.60
CA PHE A 324 10.45 7.26 10.03
C PHE A 324 10.79 6.81 8.61
N TRP A 325 10.66 5.53 8.34
CA TRP A 325 10.90 4.95 7.01
C TRP A 325 9.71 5.13 6.06
N GLU A 326 8.51 5.33 6.61
CA GLU A 326 7.29 5.62 5.84
C GLU A 326 7.31 7.02 5.21
N ARG A 327 8.00 8.02 5.79
CA ARG A 327 8.04 9.37 5.17
C ARG A 327 8.84 9.42 3.86
N PRO A 328 10.04 8.83 3.74
CA PRO A 328 10.68 8.65 2.44
C PRO A 328 9.75 7.96 1.43
N SER A 329 9.04 6.91 1.86
CA SER A 329 8.04 6.22 1.03
C SER A 329 6.82 7.10 0.71
N ALA A 330 6.44 8.02 1.61
CA ALA A 330 5.36 8.96 1.38
C ALA A 330 5.75 10.06 0.37
N LYS A 331 7.02 10.46 0.38
CA LYS A 331 7.63 11.30 -0.66
C LYS A 331 7.79 10.54 -1.98
N GLU A 332 7.78 9.22 -1.96
CA GLU A 332 7.70 8.39 -3.17
C GLU A 332 6.27 8.22 -3.70
N PHE A 333 5.22 8.61 -2.96
CA PHE A 333 3.85 8.56 -3.51
C PHE A 333 3.82 9.33 -4.84
N PRO A 334 3.36 8.67 -5.91
CA PRO A 334 3.25 9.33 -7.20
C PRO A 334 2.19 10.41 -7.08
N LEU A 335 2.55 11.64 -7.45
CA LEU A 335 1.58 12.71 -7.64
C LEU A 335 0.52 12.24 -8.66
N THR A 336 -0.72 12.61 -8.42
CA THR A 336 -1.81 12.36 -9.38
C THR A 336 -1.59 13.18 -10.66
N PRO A 337 -2.21 12.83 -11.80
CA PRO A 337 -2.03 13.61 -13.02
C PRO A 337 -2.41 15.09 -12.87
N ILE A 338 -3.44 15.42 -12.09
CA ILE A 338 -3.80 16.82 -11.77
C ILE A 338 -2.69 17.52 -11.01
N GLN A 339 -2.15 16.86 -9.98
CA GLN A 339 -1.09 17.44 -9.18
C GLN A 339 0.15 17.69 -10.03
N ILE A 340 0.47 16.79 -10.96
CA ILE A 340 1.57 16.99 -11.92
C ILE A 340 1.26 18.16 -12.86
N LEU A 341 0.05 18.23 -13.44
CA LEU A 341 -0.34 19.36 -14.27
C LEU A 341 -0.24 20.68 -13.52
N LYS A 342 -0.74 20.75 -12.29
CA LYS A 342 -0.62 21.96 -11.47
C LYS A 342 0.84 22.31 -11.21
N PHE A 343 1.68 21.31 -10.97
CA PHE A 343 3.12 21.53 -10.78
C PHE A 343 3.78 22.07 -12.06
N LEU A 344 3.54 21.47 -13.23
CA LEU A 344 4.03 21.96 -14.53
C LEU A 344 3.61 23.42 -14.75
N LYS A 345 2.35 23.73 -14.48
CA LYS A 345 1.79 25.07 -14.62
C LYS A 345 2.47 26.11 -13.73
N LEU A 346 2.63 25.79 -12.44
CA LEU A 346 3.34 26.66 -11.49
C LEU A 346 4.79 26.95 -11.93
N VAL A 347 5.46 25.96 -12.54
CA VAL A 347 6.81 26.14 -13.10
C VAL A 347 6.78 27.05 -14.33
N ALA A 348 5.79 26.92 -15.22
CA ALA A 348 5.64 27.81 -16.38
C ALA A 348 5.35 29.27 -15.99
N GLU A 349 4.55 29.48 -14.95
CA GLU A 349 4.19 30.80 -14.44
C GLU A 349 5.37 31.49 -13.75
N LEU A 350 6.03 30.78 -12.84
CA LEU A 350 7.09 31.36 -12.02
C LEU A 350 8.45 31.37 -12.71
N LYS A 351 8.63 30.55 -13.77
CA LYS A 351 9.87 30.41 -14.55
C LYS A 351 11.10 30.38 -13.65
N PRO A 352 11.15 29.48 -12.65
CA PRO A 352 12.30 29.41 -11.76
C PRO A 352 13.53 29.08 -12.59
N GLY A 353 14.65 29.77 -12.35
CA GLY A 353 15.91 29.47 -12.98
C GLY A 353 16.59 28.27 -12.32
N GLN A 354 17.92 28.27 -12.32
CA GLN A 354 18.71 27.17 -11.76
C GLN A 354 18.96 27.32 -10.26
N SER A 355 18.56 28.43 -9.63
CA SER A 355 18.82 28.64 -8.21
C SER A 355 17.76 27.96 -7.35
N ASP A 356 18.19 27.18 -6.36
CA ASP A 356 17.27 26.51 -5.42
C ASP A 356 16.34 27.51 -4.69
N MET A 357 16.76 28.78 -4.54
CA MET A 357 15.93 29.83 -3.94
C MET A 357 14.74 30.25 -4.82
N GLU A 358 14.90 30.22 -6.14
CA GLU A 358 13.81 30.56 -7.08
C GLU A 358 12.71 29.48 -7.04
N TRP A 359 13.12 28.22 -6.81
CA TRP A 359 12.20 27.09 -6.64
C TRP A 359 11.41 27.12 -5.34
N ASP A 360 11.79 27.93 -4.34
CA ASP A 360 11.01 28.08 -3.11
C ASP A 360 9.61 28.69 -3.37
N GLY A 361 9.50 29.54 -4.40
CA GLY A 361 8.21 30.08 -4.82
C GLY A 361 7.26 28.98 -5.30
N VAL A 362 7.78 28.08 -6.13
CA VAL A 362 7.04 26.93 -6.65
C VAL A 362 6.70 25.96 -5.52
N ALA A 363 7.67 25.65 -4.65
CA ALA A 363 7.49 24.76 -3.51
C ALA A 363 6.37 25.24 -2.58
N ARG A 364 6.32 26.55 -2.29
CA ARG A 364 5.26 27.16 -1.45
C ARG A 364 3.89 27.02 -2.09
N LYS A 365 3.73 27.46 -3.35
CA LYS A 365 2.43 27.38 -4.05
C LYS A 365 1.97 25.92 -4.21
N MET A 366 2.90 25.00 -4.46
CA MET A 366 2.57 23.58 -4.61
C MET A 366 2.23 22.93 -3.26
N ASN A 367 2.93 23.26 -2.17
CA ASN A 367 2.55 22.83 -0.83
C ASN A 367 1.16 23.37 -0.44
N ALA A 368 0.84 24.63 -0.76
CA ALA A 368 -0.48 25.20 -0.51
C ALA A 368 -1.56 24.39 -1.21
N PHE A 369 -1.38 24.17 -2.51
CA PHE A 369 -2.30 23.37 -3.32
C PHE A 369 -2.45 21.94 -2.79
N LEU A 370 -1.35 21.28 -2.42
CA LEU A 370 -1.37 19.92 -1.88
C LEU A 370 -1.97 19.84 -0.47
N ASN A 371 -1.89 20.91 0.33
CA ASN A 371 -2.54 20.98 1.63
C ASN A 371 -4.07 21.14 1.48
N GLU A 372 -4.52 21.84 0.44
CA GLU A 372 -5.94 22.05 0.13
C GLU A 372 -6.58 20.83 -0.53
N THR A 373 -5.86 20.20 -1.46
CA THR A 373 -6.37 19.09 -2.27
C THR A 373 -5.98 17.70 -1.75
N GLY A 374 -4.90 17.59 -0.99
CA GLY A 374 -4.39 16.33 -0.48
C GLY A 374 -4.95 16.01 0.90
N GLY A 375 -5.30 14.74 1.13
CA GLY A 375 -5.60 14.26 2.47
C GLY A 375 -4.42 14.42 3.44
N LEU A 376 -4.63 14.07 4.72
CA LEU A 376 -3.71 14.21 5.88
C LEU A 376 -2.22 13.85 5.68
N ARG A 377 -1.84 13.21 4.56
CA ARG A 377 -0.49 12.68 4.28
C ARG A 377 0.42 13.63 3.49
N ILE A 378 -0.07 14.76 2.98
CA ILE A 378 0.68 15.62 2.05
C ILE A 378 0.94 17.02 2.64
N ILE A 379 0.86 17.18 3.97
CA ILE A 379 1.09 18.49 4.59
C ILE A 379 2.56 18.90 4.44
N ASN A 380 2.81 20.00 3.72
CA ASN A 380 4.14 20.53 3.42
C ASN A 380 5.08 19.47 2.79
N TYR A 381 4.63 18.92 1.66
CA TYR A 381 5.33 17.89 0.90
C TYR A 381 6.80 18.23 0.61
N PHE A 382 7.06 19.47 0.17
CA PHE A 382 8.40 19.98 -0.10
C PHE A 382 8.97 20.69 1.13
N PHE A 383 10.18 20.31 1.55
CA PHE A 383 10.91 21.01 2.59
C PHE A 383 11.46 22.36 2.11
N ASP A 384 12.04 22.37 0.90
CA ASP A 384 12.69 23.51 0.26
C ASP A 384 12.56 23.47 -1.28
N GLY A 385 13.03 24.53 -1.94
CA GLY A 385 13.09 24.62 -3.41
C GLY A 385 14.04 23.59 -4.04
N LYS A 386 15.10 23.17 -3.36
CA LYS A 386 16.02 22.12 -3.84
C LYS A 386 15.29 20.79 -4.01
N GLU A 387 14.53 20.37 -2.99
CA GLU A 387 13.71 19.16 -3.02
C GLU A 387 12.61 19.28 -4.07
N CYS A 388 11.98 20.45 -4.18
CA CYS A 388 10.98 20.74 -5.22
C CYS A 388 11.55 20.54 -6.63
N ARG A 389 12.71 21.13 -6.92
CA ARG A 389 13.41 20.98 -8.21
C ARG A 389 13.78 19.54 -8.51
N ALA A 390 14.37 18.83 -7.54
CA ALA A 390 14.75 17.42 -7.71
C ALA A 390 13.52 16.55 -8.02
N LYS A 391 12.39 16.81 -7.35
CA LYS A 391 11.14 16.12 -7.63
C LYS A 391 10.59 16.45 -9.01
N PHE A 392 10.65 17.70 -9.44
CA PHE A 392 10.24 18.12 -10.78
C PHE A 392 11.02 17.35 -11.85
N GLN A 393 12.35 17.27 -11.72
CA GLN A 393 13.20 16.49 -12.64
C GLN A 393 12.82 15.00 -12.67
N LEU A 394 12.56 14.40 -11.50
CA LEU A 394 12.11 13.01 -11.41
C LEU A 394 10.74 12.80 -12.10
N ILE A 395 9.82 13.76 -11.99
CA ILE A 395 8.53 13.72 -12.67
C ILE A 395 8.73 13.84 -14.18
N MET A 396 9.54 14.80 -14.63
CA MET A 396 9.84 14.98 -16.05
C MET A 396 10.45 13.73 -16.68
N ALA A 397 11.38 13.06 -16.00
CA ALA A 397 11.94 11.79 -16.46
C ALA A 397 10.89 10.66 -16.55
N LYS A 398 9.84 10.68 -15.71
CA LYS A 398 8.74 9.69 -15.75
C LYS A 398 7.69 10.01 -16.82
N VAL A 399 7.49 11.29 -17.13
CA VAL A 399 6.53 11.76 -18.16
C VAL A 399 7.16 11.62 -19.55
N ILE A 400 8.38 12.11 -19.72
CA ILE A 400 9.16 12.09 -20.96
C ILE A 400 10.44 11.28 -20.71
N PRO A 401 10.37 9.93 -20.75
CA PRO A 401 11.54 9.10 -20.59
C PRO A 401 12.56 9.36 -21.70
N ASN A 402 13.84 9.51 -21.31
CA ASN A 402 14.93 9.78 -22.25
C ASN A 402 15.28 8.56 -23.12
N SER A 403 14.99 7.35 -22.64
CA SER A 403 15.20 6.12 -23.39
C SER A 403 13.91 5.76 -24.12
N GLY A 404 13.97 5.55 -25.44
CA GLY A 404 12.82 5.04 -26.22
C GLY A 404 12.37 3.62 -25.83
N ILE A 405 13.01 3.03 -24.81
CA ILE A 405 12.76 1.70 -24.26
C ILE A 405 11.76 1.78 -23.10
N GLU A 406 11.80 2.83 -22.29
CA GLU A 406 10.91 2.98 -21.15
C GLU A 406 9.58 3.63 -21.57
N LYS A 407 8.45 2.97 -21.25
CA LYS A 407 7.13 3.56 -21.47
C LYS A 407 6.85 4.61 -20.40
N SER A 408 6.33 5.77 -20.82
CA SER A 408 5.91 6.83 -19.90
C SER A 408 4.94 6.31 -18.84
N SER A 409 5.12 6.79 -17.60
CA SER A 409 4.17 6.55 -16.51
C SER A 409 2.93 7.44 -16.61
N PHE A 410 3.03 8.54 -17.37
CA PHE A 410 2.01 9.56 -17.56
C PHE A 410 1.91 9.97 -19.03
N PRO A 411 1.57 9.06 -19.95
CA PRO A 411 1.49 9.36 -21.37
C PRO A 411 0.51 10.51 -21.69
N GLU A 412 -0.56 10.66 -20.91
CA GLU A 412 -1.54 11.74 -21.06
C GLU A 412 -0.95 13.15 -20.85
N LEU A 413 0.18 13.24 -20.13
CA LEU A 413 0.79 14.50 -19.74
C LEU A 413 1.91 14.96 -20.69
N ILE A 414 2.33 14.09 -21.64
CA ILE A 414 3.47 14.37 -22.54
C ILE A 414 3.27 15.67 -23.30
N LYS A 415 2.05 15.94 -23.80
CA LYS A 415 1.72 17.15 -24.58
C LYS A 415 1.92 18.45 -23.80
N PHE A 416 1.78 18.41 -22.48
CA PHE A 416 1.98 19.59 -21.63
C PHE A 416 3.44 19.69 -21.18
N ALA A 417 4.05 18.55 -20.87
CA ALA A 417 5.42 18.49 -20.40
C ALA A 417 6.45 18.82 -21.51
N SER A 418 6.11 18.65 -22.79
CA SER A 418 7.04 18.88 -23.90
C SER A 418 7.61 20.30 -23.95
N GLU A 419 6.87 21.30 -23.46
CA GLU A 419 7.30 22.70 -23.39
C GLU A 419 8.44 22.93 -22.37
N PHE A 420 8.60 22.00 -21.42
CA PHE A 420 9.54 22.13 -20.30
C PHE A 420 10.84 21.36 -20.50
N LYS A 421 11.06 20.75 -21.68
CA LYS A 421 12.24 19.91 -21.94
C LYS A 421 13.57 20.68 -21.88
N THR A 422 13.52 22.01 -21.94
CA THR A 422 14.69 22.91 -21.97
C THR A 422 15.00 23.60 -20.65
N ILE A 423 14.20 23.36 -19.60
CA ILE A 423 14.36 23.94 -18.24
C ILE A 423 15.05 22.91 -17.34
#